data_AF-A0A932JBE9-F1
#
_entry.id   AF-A0A932JBE9-F1
#
_cell.length_a   1.000
_cell.length_b   1.000
_cell.length_c   1.000
_cell.angle_alpha   90.00
_cell.angle_beta   90.00
_cell.angle_gamma   90.00
#
_symmetry.space_group_name_H-M   'P 1'
#
loop_
_entity.id
_entity.type
_entity.pdbx_description
1 polymer ?
#
loop_
_entity_poly.entity_id
_entity_poly.type
_entity_poly.pdbx_seq_one_letter_code
_entity_poly.pdbx_strand_id
1 'polypeptide(L)'
;MKQTLFQRLLAAFAVFTLLLLPLQARAHDGDPRVEISSDRLQPGLVLEVRGVNIAADEPITVSLVGAAGEFPLGVATGDGHGDFTQPFTVPVDMPEGTYKVLAQSSNLPVASAPIVVYGPPVLEAEGEGELREEEEALLAPMPTFPKAQASAPTPQPATSGAPPPSPSPALVFGGLALVVLGLVAIFRRMQSPAQREKS
;
A
#
# COMPACT_ATOMS: atom_id res chain seq x y z
N MET A 1 -1.44 48.71 -30.60
CA MET A 1 -0.43 47.64 -30.82
C MET A 1 0.25 47.14 -29.54
N LYS A 2 0.46 47.94 -28.49
CA LYS A 2 1.15 47.48 -27.26
C LYS A 2 0.32 46.53 -26.38
N GLN A 3 -1.00 46.73 -26.31
CA GLN A 3 -1.91 45.94 -25.47
C GLN A 3 -2.06 44.48 -25.95
N THR A 4 -2.11 44.27 -27.27
CA THR A 4 -2.22 42.92 -27.85
C THR A 4 -0.94 42.09 -27.66
N LEU A 5 0.22 42.74 -27.62
CA LEU A 5 1.50 42.08 -27.34
C LEU A 5 1.61 41.65 -25.86
N PHE A 6 1.22 42.53 -24.94
CA PHE A 6 1.25 42.25 -23.50
C PHE A 6 0.32 41.08 -23.15
N GLN A 7 -0.88 41.03 -23.72
CA GLN A 7 -1.85 39.96 -23.47
C GLN A 7 -1.37 38.60 -23.99
N ARG A 8 -0.65 38.57 -25.13
CA ARG A 8 -0.03 37.36 -25.67
C ARG A 8 1.11 36.84 -24.79
N LEU A 9 1.94 37.75 -24.26
CA LEU A 9 3.00 37.40 -23.32
C LEU A 9 2.46 36.85 -22.00
N LEU A 10 1.41 37.47 -21.45
CA LEU A 10 0.76 37.00 -20.23
C LEU A 10 0.14 35.60 -20.42
N ALA A 11 -0.56 35.38 -21.54
CA ALA A 11 -1.12 34.07 -21.87
C ALA A 11 -0.04 33.00 -22.05
N ALA A 12 1.05 33.32 -22.75
CA ALA A 12 2.18 32.40 -22.92
C ALA A 12 2.85 32.07 -21.58
N PHE A 13 3.01 33.05 -20.70
CA PHE A 13 3.55 32.84 -19.36
C PHE A 13 2.63 31.96 -18.50
N ALA A 14 1.32 32.20 -18.51
CA ALA A 14 0.35 31.38 -17.78
C ALA A 14 0.38 29.91 -18.26
N VAL A 15 0.39 29.67 -19.57
CA VAL A 15 0.49 28.32 -20.14
C VAL A 15 1.82 27.66 -19.78
N PHE A 16 2.92 28.40 -19.87
CA PHE A 16 4.24 27.90 -19.49
C PHE A 16 4.33 27.58 -17.99
N THR A 17 3.70 28.39 -17.14
CA THR A 17 3.64 28.17 -15.69
C THR A 17 2.79 26.94 -15.37
N LEU A 18 1.66 26.76 -16.07
CA LEU A 18 0.80 25.57 -15.97
C LEU A 18 1.53 24.29 -16.42
N LEU A 19 2.37 24.37 -17.45
CA LEU A 19 3.22 23.27 -17.94
C LEU A 19 4.38 22.93 -17.01
N LEU A 20 4.84 23.88 -16.21
CA LEU A 20 5.90 23.69 -15.21
C LEU A 20 5.38 23.26 -13.83
N LEU A 21 4.05 23.17 -13.65
CA LEU A 21 3.51 22.54 -12.45
C LEU A 21 3.92 21.06 -12.48
N PRO A 22 4.47 20.51 -11.39
CA PRO A 22 4.76 19.09 -11.31
C PRO A 22 3.44 18.34 -11.50
N LEU A 23 3.30 17.66 -12.64
CA LEU A 23 2.35 16.57 -12.77
C LEU A 23 2.75 15.57 -11.68
N GLN A 24 1.90 15.43 -10.66
CA GLN A 24 2.05 14.42 -9.62
C GLN A 24 2.09 13.07 -10.34
N ALA A 25 3.29 12.57 -10.62
CA ALA A 25 3.48 11.27 -11.20
C ALA A 25 2.99 10.28 -10.17
N ARG A 26 1.92 9.52 -10.49
CA ARG A 26 1.55 8.33 -9.74
C ARG A 26 2.64 7.30 -9.97
N ALA A 27 3.72 7.43 -9.19
CA ALA A 27 4.83 6.52 -9.19
C ALA A 27 4.35 5.22 -8.53
N HIS A 28 3.95 4.26 -9.36
CA HIS A 28 4.07 2.81 -9.19
C HIS A 28 3.28 2.06 -8.11
N ASP A 29 2.62 2.76 -7.20
CA ASP A 29 1.75 2.09 -6.24
C ASP A 29 0.36 1.93 -6.87
N GLY A 30 0.08 0.72 -7.36
CA GLY A 30 -1.18 0.36 -8.05
C GLY A 30 -2.45 0.65 -7.23
N ASP A 31 -3.62 0.41 -7.81
CA ASP A 31 -4.89 0.73 -7.15
C ASP A 31 -5.03 0.04 -5.78
N PRO A 32 -5.62 0.73 -4.77
CA PRO A 32 -5.88 0.17 -3.46
C PRO A 32 -6.65 -1.15 -3.57
N ARG A 33 -6.19 -2.20 -2.87
CA ARG A 33 -6.84 -3.51 -2.93
C ARG A 33 -6.72 -4.28 -1.61
N VAL A 34 -7.65 -5.21 -1.42
CA VAL A 34 -7.66 -6.15 -0.30
C VAL A 34 -7.46 -7.56 -0.84
N GLU A 35 -6.57 -8.30 -0.21
CA GLU A 35 -6.29 -9.72 -0.43
C GLU A 35 -6.64 -10.48 0.86
N ILE A 36 -7.21 -11.67 0.72
CA ILE A 36 -7.64 -12.51 1.86
C ILE A 36 -7.07 -13.91 1.71
N SER A 37 -6.73 -14.54 2.83
CA SER A 37 -6.15 -15.90 2.85
C SER A 37 -7.10 -16.99 2.39
N SER A 38 -8.42 -16.80 2.53
CA SER A 38 -9.45 -17.72 2.06
C SER A 38 -10.69 -16.96 1.59
N ASP A 39 -11.33 -17.43 0.53
CA ASP A 39 -12.61 -16.92 0.01
C ASP A 39 -13.83 -17.58 0.69
N ARG A 40 -13.60 -18.59 1.54
CA ARG A 40 -14.63 -19.30 2.30
C ARG A 40 -14.16 -19.59 3.72
N LEU A 41 -14.99 -19.33 4.73
CA LEU A 41 -14.68 -19.66 6.13
C LEU A 41 -15.93 -19.89 6.98
N GLN A 42 -15.72 -20.46 8.16
CA GLN A 42 -16.74 -20.59 9.21
C GLN A 42 -16.62 -19.45 10.24
N PRO A 43 -17.72 -19.01 10.86
CA PRO A 43 -17.67 -18.05 11.97
C PRO A 43 -16.74 -18.53 13.09
N GLY A 44 -16.06 -17.61 13.79
CA GLY A 44 -15.10 -17.94 14.85
C GLY A 44 -13.68 -18.25 14.39
N LEU A 45 -13.45 -18.46 13.09
CA LEU A 45 -12.10 -18.68 12.55
C LEU A 45 -11.32 -17.37 12.34
N VAL A 46 -10.00 -17.50 12.28
CA VAL A 46 -9.09 -16.41 11.92
C VAL A 46 -9.01 -16.27 10.41
N LEU A 47 -9.18 -15.04 9.92
CA LEU A 47 -8.98 -14.61 8.55
C LEU A 47 -7.77 -13.69 8.48
N GLU A 48 -6.73 -14.09 7.76
CA GLU A 48 -5.63 -13.19 7.43
C GLU A 48 -6.05 -12.27 6.29
N VAL A 49 -5.97 -10.95 6.54
CA VAL A 49 -6.32 -9.88 5.60
C VAL A 49 -5.08 -9.07 5.30
N ARG A 50 -4.81 -8.85 4.01
CA ARG A 50 -3.74 -8.00 3.50
C ARG A 50 -4.31 -6.84 2.71
N GLY A 51 -4.02 -5.62 3.15
CA GLY A 51 -4.30 -4.41 2.39
C GLY A 51 -3.06 -3.97 1.64
N VAL A 52 -3.22 -3.50 0.40
CA VAL A 52 -2.14 -2.94 -0.40
C VAL A 52 -2.52 -1.53 -0.86
N ASN A 53 -1.61 -0.57 -0.64
CA ASN A 53 -1.78 0.85 -0.96
C ASN A 53 -3.08 1.45 -0.38
N ILE A 54 -3.47 1.05 0.83
CA ILE A 54 -4.74 1.45 1.45
C ILE A 54 -4.62 2.81 2.13
N ALA A 55 -3.68 2.99 3.05
CA ALA A 55 -3.40 4.26 3.73
C ALA A 55 -2.11 4.19 4.55
N ALA A 56 -1.12 5.04 4.24
CA ALA A 56 0.19 5.01 4.89
C ALA A 56 0.16 5.63 6.29
N ASP A 57 0.74 4.92 7.27
CA ASP A 57 0.83 5.34 8.68
C ASP A 57 -0.54 5.77 9.29
N GLU A 58 -1.64 5.24 8.77
CA GLU A 58 -3.00 5.60 9.14
C GLU A 58 -3.81 4.40 9.66
N PRO A 59 -4.79 4.65 10.55
CA PRO A 59 -5.72 3.62 10.98
C PRO A 59 -6.67 3.23 9.85
N ILE A 60 -6.86 1.92 9.67
CA ILE A 60 -7.71 1.32 8.63
C ILE A 60 -8.75 0.45 9.33
N THR A 61 -10.02 0.82 9.19
CA THR A 61 -11.13 0.01 9.72
C THR A 61 -11.39 -1.15 8.77
N VAL A 62 -11.43 -2.36 9.33
CA VAL A 62 -11.76 -3.58 8.59
C VAL A 62 -13.10 -4.12 9.07
N SER A 63 -14.03 -4.35 8.13
CA SER A 63 -15.36 -4.89 8.42
C SER A 63 -15.82 -5.90 7.37
N LEU A 64 -16.76 -6.77 7.74
CA LEU A 64 -17.50 -7.64 6.83
C LEU A 64 -18.86 -7.03 6.55
N VAL A 65 -19.17 -6.78 5.28
CA VAL A 65 -20.45 -6.19 4.86
C VAL A 65 -21.19 -7.13 3.93
N GLY A 66 -22.45 -7.42 4.25
CA GLY A 66 -23.32 -8.28 3.47
C GLY A 66 -24.79 -7.96 3.69
N ALA A 67 -25.67 -8.82 3.19
CA ALA A 67 -27.12 -8.62 3.30
C ALA A 67 -27.63 -8.60 4.76
N ALA A 68 -26.93 -9.29 5.67
CA ALA A 68 -27.27 -9.34 7.09
C ALA A 68 -26.82 -8.08 7.87
N GLY A 69 -26.02 -7.20 7.27
CA GLY A 69 -25.48 -6.01 7.91
C GLY A 69 -23.97 -5.89 7.82
N GLU A 70 -23.42 -5.05 8.69
CA GLU A 70 -21.99 -4.80 8.84
C GLU A 70 -21.48 -5.38 10.17
N PHE A 71 -20.38 -6.12 10.09
CA PHE A 71 -19.74 -6.80 11.21
C PHE A 71 -18.29 -6.29 11.32
N PRO A 72 -17.94 -5.47 12.32
CA PRO A 72 -16.58 -4.95 12.46
C PRO A 72 -15.61 -6.08 12.83
N LEU A 73 -14.50 -6.17 12.12
CA LEU A 73 -13.41 -7.11 12.44
C LEU A 73 -12.34 -6.45 13.31
N GLY A 74 -12.08 -5.15 13.10
CA GLY A 74 -11.13 -4.39 13.91
C GLY A 74 -10.48 -3.24 13.15
N VAL A 75 -9.33 -2.81 13.66
CA VAL A 75 -8.53 -1.74 13.07
C VAL A 75 -7.12 -2.27 12.80
N ALA A 76 -6.63 -2.07 11.57
CA ALA A 76 -5.24 -2.22 11.19
C ALA A 76 -4.54 -0.87 11.10
N THR A 77 -3.22 -0.89 11.03
CA THR A 77 -2.43 0.31 10.71
C THR A 77 -1.58 0.00 9.49
N GLY A 78 -1.69 0.83 8.46
CA GLY A 78 -0.83 0.72 7.28
C GLY A 78 0.61 1.12 7.62
N ASP A 79 1.56 0.50 6.95
CA ASP A 79 2.97 0.90 7.03
C ASP A 79 3.24 2.19 6.22
N GLY A 80 4.51 2.59 6.08
CA GLY A 80 4.89 3.79 5.32
C GLY A 80 4.54 3.76 3.83
N HIS A 81 4.13 2.61 3.30
CA HIS A 81 3.63 2.43 1.92
C HIS A 81 2.09 2.30 1.88
N GLY A 82 1.44 2.19 3.04
CA GLY A 82 0.01 1.96 3.15
C GLY A 82 -0.40 0.51 3.00
N ASP A 83 0.56 -0.41 3.13
CA ASP A 83 0.32 -1.84 3.17
C ASP A 83 0.08 -2.29 4.61
N PHE A 84 -0.74 -3.32 4.80
CA PHE A 84 -0.85 -4.01 6.08
C PHE A 84 -1.09 -5.50 5.87
N THR A 85 -0.75 -6.31 6.87
CA THR A 85 -1.14 -7.73 6.94
C THR A 85 -1.46 -8.05 8.39
N GLN A 86 -2.70 -8.43 8.67
CA GLN A 86 -3.16 -8.68 10.03
C GLN A 86 -4.20 -9.81 10.07
N PRO A 87 -4.10 -10.72 11.06
CA PRO A 87 -5.15 -11.70 11.33
C PRO A 87 -6.34 -11.04 12.05
N PHE A 88 -7.55 -11.40 11.63
CA PHE A 88 -8.80 -10.98 12.25
C PHE A 88 -9.67 -12.18 12.59
N THR A 89 -10.26 -12.20 13.79
CA THR A 89 -11.23 -13.24 14.16
C THR A 89 -12.61 -12.88 13.64
N VAL A 90 -13.24 -13.80 12.91
CA VAL A 90 -14.60 -13.62 12.41
C VAL A 90 -15.61 -13.82 13.56
N PRO A 91 -16.59 -12.92 13.77
CA PRO A 91 -17.58 -13.06 14.83
C PRO A 91 -18.32 -14.40 14.79
N VAL A 92 -18.51 -15.04 15.95
CA VAL A 92 -19.15 -16.37 16.06
C VAL A 92 -20.66 -16.34 15.79
N ASP A 93 -21.30 -15.20 15.96
CA ASP A 93 -22.72 -14.97 15.76
C ASP A 93 -23.06 -14.52 14.32
N MET A 94 -22.06 -14.57 13.42
CA MET A 94 -22.22 -14.17 12.04
C MET A 94 -23.10 -15.17 11.27
N PRO A 95 -24.20 -14.71 10.65
CA PRO A 95 -25.02 -15.56 9.78
C PRO A 95 -24.23 -16.09 8.58
N GLU A 96 -24.66 -17.24 8.06
CA GLU A 96 -24.15 -17.72 6.77
C GLU A 96 -24.57 -16.79 5.63
N GLY A 97 -23.71 -16.63 4.64
CA GLY A 97 -24.00 -15.77 3.50
C GLY A 97 -22.78 -15.30 2.72
N THR A 98 -23.04 -14.45 1.73
CA THR A 98 -22.00 -13.77 0.94
C THR A 98 -21.75 -12.38 1.53
N TYR A 99 -20.48 -12.08 1.77
CA TYR A 99 -20.01 -10.84 2.36
C TYR A 99 -18.86 -10.26 1.53
N LYS A 100 -18.48 -9.03 1.86
CA LYS A 100 -17.25 -8.40 1.40
C LYS A 100 -16.44 -7.96 2.61
N VAL A 101 -15.15 -8.28 2.61
CA VAL A 101 -14.19 -7.63 3.51
C VAL A 101 -13.97 -6.23 2.96
N LEU A 102 -14.29 -5.20 3.74
CA LEU A 102 -14.04 -3.80 3.44
C LEU A 102 -12.86 -3.32 4.27
N ALA A 103 -11.91 -2.65 3.61
CA ALA A 103 -10.87 -1.87 4.27
C ALA A 103 -11.09 -0.38 3.95
N GLN A 104 -11.28 0.43 4.99
CA GLN A 104 -11.60 1.85 4.86
C GLN A 104 -10.66 2.72 5.69
N SER A 105 -10.07 3.73 5.06
CA SER A 105 -9.40 4.88 5.70
C SER A 105 -10.24 6.14 5.51
N SER A 106 -9.99 7.18 6.32
CA SER A 106 -10.62 8.49 6.20
C SER A 106 -10.34 9.20 4.87
N ASN A 107 -9.22 8.89 4.21
CA ASN A 107 -8.68 9.70 3.11
C ASN A 107 -8.71 9.01 1.74
N LEU A 108 -8.99 7.71 1.69
CA LEU A 108 -8.81 6.90 0.48
C LEU A 108 -10.05 6.07 0.11
N PRO A 109 -10.17 5.67 -1.17
CA PRO A 109 -11.26 4.83 -1.64
C PRO A 109 -11.33 3.50 -0.88
N VAL A 110 -12.54 3.01 -0.64
CA VAL A 110 -12.78 1.71 -0.01
C VAL A 110 -12.28 0.60 -0.94
N ALA A 111 -11.44 -0.29 -0.41
CA ALA A 111 -11.02 -1.50 -1.10
C ALA A 111 -11.77 -2.72 -0.53
N SER A 112 -12.04 -3.72 -1.37
CA SER A 112 -12.86 -4.87 -0.95
C SER A 112 -12.49 -6.19 -1.59
N ALA A 113 -12.71 -7.29 -0.85
CA ALA A 113 -12.61 -8.67 -1.34
C ALA A 113 -13.87 -9.48 -0.99
N PRO A 114 -14.41 -10.30 -1.90
CA PRO A 114 -15.58 -11.14 -1.63
C PRO A 114 -15.23 -12.32 -0.72
N ILE A 115 -16.15 -12.74 0.14
CA ILE A 115 -16.00 -13.91 1.00
C ILE A 115 -17.34 -14.59 1.27
N VAL A 116 -17.33 -15.91 1.44
CA VAL A 116 -18.52 -16.71 1.80
C VAL A 116 -18.35 -17.27 3.21
N VAL A 117 -19.29 -16.92 4.08
CA VAL A 117 -19.39 -17.48 5.43
C VAL A 117 -20.37 -18.65 5.41
N TYR A 118 -19.96 -19.81 5.95
CA TYR A 118 -20.74 -21.03 5.91
C TYR A 118 -20.64 -21.84 7.20
N GLY A 119 -21.65 -22.69 7.43
CA GLY A 119 -21.63 -23.67 8.52
C GLY A 119 -21.77 -23.07 9.92
N PRO A 120 -21.76 -23.93 10.95
CA PRO A 120 -21.83 -23.48 12.33
C PRO A 120 -20.53 -22.79 12.77
N PRO A 121 -20.59 -21.94 13.80
CA PRO A 121 -19.39 -21.33 14.38
C PRO A 121 -18.43 -22.39 14.92
N VAL A 122 -17.15 -22.16 14.65
CA VAL A 122 -16.06 -22.85 15.33
C VAL A 122 -15.81 -22.09 16.63
N LEU A 123 -16.42 -22.58 17.71
CA LEU A 123 -15.97 -22.25 19.05
C LEU A 123 -14.63 -22.97 19.20
N GLU A 124 -13.55 -22.26 19.57
CA GLU A 124 -12.26 -22.89 19.85
C GLU A 124 -12.52 -24.15 20.67
N ALA A 125 -12.21 -25.31 20.11
CA ALA A 125 -12.35 -26.57 20.82
C ALA A 125 -11.48 -26.41 22.07
N GLU A 126 -12.12 -26.38 23.23
CA GLU A 126 -11.45 -26.47 24.52
C GLU A 126 -10.38 -27.54 24.37
N GLY A 127 -9.13 -27.16 24.63
CA GLY A 127 -7.99 -27.99 24.32
C GLY A 127 -8.17 -29.40 24.87
N GLU A 128 -8.47 -30.35 23.99
CA GLU A 128 -8.23 -31.77 24.25
C GLU A 128 -6.71 -32.01 24.13
N GLY A 129 -5.98 -31.37 25.04
CA GLY A 129 -4.57 -31.61 25.31
C GLY A 129 -4.33 -32.77 26.28
N GLU A 130 -5.35 -33.61 26.53
CA GLU A 130 -5.32 -34.56 27.65
C GLU A 130 -5.49 -36.03 27.25
N LEU A 131 -5.05 -36.45 26.05
CA LEU A 131 -4.99 -37.88 25.68
C LEU A 131 -3.81 -38.22 24.75
N ARG A 132 -2.61 -37.66 25.00
CA ARG A 132 -1.39 -38.03 24.25
C ARG A 132 -0.21 -38.49 25.11
N GLU A 133 -0.43 -38.77 26.39
CA GLU A 133 0.63 -39.31 27.26
C GLU A 133 0.56 -40.84 27.41
N GLU A 134 -0.52 -41.51 26.99
CA GLU A 134 -0.69 -42.96 27.21
C GLU A 134 -0.13 -43.85 26.09
N GLU A 135 0.13 -43.33 24.88
CA GLU A 135 0.73 -44.11 23.78
C GLU A 135 2.27 -44.12 23.78
N GLU A 136 2.94 -43.23 24.52
CA GLU A 136 4.41 -43.23 24.63
C GLU A 136 4.96 -44.40 25.47
N ALA A 137 4.13 -45.02 26.32
CA ALA A 137 4.52 -46.17 27.13
C ALA A 137 4.54 -47.51 26.37
N LEU A 138 4.12 -47.54 25.09
CA LEU A 138 4.07 -48.76 24.26
C LEU A 138 5.04 -48.76 23.06
N LEU A 139 5.87 -47.71 22.91
CA LEU A 139 6.91 -47.66 21.88
C LEU A 139 8.12 -48.52 22.27
N ALA A 140 7.98 -49.83 22.06
CA ALA A 140 9.13 -50.73 22.03
C ALA A 140 10.21 -50.18 21.07
N PRO A 141 11.51 -50.38 21.38
CA PRO A 141 12.59 -49.88 20.54
C PRO A 141 12.50 -50.45 19.13
N MET A 142 12.30 -49.58 18.15
CA MET A 142 12.25 -49.94 16.74
C MET A 142 13.65 -50.47 16.31
N PRO A 143 13.74 -51.58 15.54
CA PRO A 143 15.01 -52.03 14.99
C PRO A 143 15.60 -50.95 14.08
N THR A 144 16.86 -50.59 14.36
CA THR A 144 17.60 -49.57 13.61
C THR A 144 17.93 -50.11 12.21
N PHE A 145 17.29 -49.56 11.17
CA PHE A 145 17.68 -49.83 9.79
C PHE A 145 18.93 -49.01 9.41
N PRO A 146 19.92 -49.61 8.72
CA PRO A 146 21.10 -48.89 8.26
C PRO A 146 20.74 -47.80 7.25
N LYS A 147 21.30 -46.62 7.51
CA LYS A 147 21.16 -45.36 6.78
C LYS A 147 21.45 -45.55 5.28
N ALA A 148 20.41 -45.53 4.44
CA ALA A 148 20.58 -45.41 3.00
C ALA A 148 21.23 -44.05 2.69
N GLN A 149 22.36 -44.09 1.99
CA GLN A 149 23.07 -42.91 1.49
C GLN A 149 22.14 -42.12 0.57
N ALA A 150 21.74 -40.92 1.01
CA ALA A 150 21.10 -39.94 0.17
C ALA A 150 22.12 -39.46 -0.87
N SER A 151 21.81 -39.70 -2.15
CA SER A 151 22.51 -39.12 -3.29
C SER A 151 22.46 -37.59 -3.16
N ALA A 152 23.64 -36.96 -3.19
CA ALA A 152 23.77 -35.52 -3.16
C ALA A 152 23.07 -34.88 -4.38
N PRO A 153 22.29 -33.80 -4.21
CA PRO A 153 21.77 -33.03 -5.33
C PRO A 153 22.90 -32.31 -6.07
N THR A 154 22.91 -32.45 -7.39
CA THR A 154 23.82 -31.74 -8.30
C THR A 154 23.61 -30.23 -8.17
N PRO A 155 24.68 -29.41 -8.01
CA PRO A 155 24.54 -27.96 -7.90
C PRO A 155 24.03 -27.36 -9.21
N GLN A 156 22.88 -26.70 -9.13
CA GLN A 156 22.26 -25.95 -10.22
C GLN A 156 23.01 -24.61 -10.39
N PRO A 157 23.47 -24.23 -11.59
CA PRO A 157 24.20 -22.98 -11.78
C PRO A 157 23.29 -21.77 -11.55
N ALA A 158 23.67 -20.92 -10.61
CA ALA A 158 23.01 -19.65 -10.36
C ALA A 158 23.21 -18.70 -11.55
N THR A 159 22.17 -18.50 -12.35
CA THR A 159 22.12 -17.38 -13.29
C THR A 159 21.86 -16.10 -12.51
N SER A 160 22.94 -15.47 -12.06
CA SER A 160 22.94 -14.16 -11.41
C SER A 160 22.65 -13.08 -12.45
N GLY A 161 21.37 -12.85 -12.74
CA GLY A 161 20.93 -11.69 -13.50
C GLY A 161 21.04 -10.43 -12.63
N ALA A 162 22.08 -9.63 -12.85
CA ALA A 162 22.23 -8.34 -12.18
C ALA A 162 21.08 -7.40 -12.60
N PRO A 163 20.37 -6.76 -11.66
CA PRO A 163 19.39 -5.74 -12.01
C PRO A 163 20.10 -4.52 -12.63
N PRO A 164 19.48 -3.85 -13.61
CA PRO A 164 20.04 -2.64 -14.22
C PRO A 164 20.19 -1.52 -13.18
N PRO A 165 21.23 -0.68 -13.27
CA PRO A 165 21.44 0.41 -12.32
C PRO A 165 20.33 1.46 -12.45
N SER A 166 19.70 1.77 -11.32
CA SER A 166 18.73 2.87 -11.21
C SER A 166 19.41 4.22 -11.46
N PRO A 167 18.81 5.13 -12.25
CA PRO A 167 19.37 6.47 -12.46
C PRO A 167 19.25 7.31 -11.18
N SER A 168 20.36 7.89 -10.73
CA SER A 168 20.42 8.75 -9.54
C SER A 168 19.79 10.14 -9.83
N PRO A 169 18.83 10.62 -9.03
CA PRO A 169 18.28 11.97 -9.15
C PRO A 169 19.15 12.97 -8.39
N ALA A 170 20.36 13.23 -8.88
CA ALA A 170 21.24 14.23 -8.31
C ALA A 170 21.68 15.21 -9.40
N LEU A 171 20.87 16.26 -9.67
CA LEU A 171 21.27 17.58 -10.21
C LEU A 171 20.08 18.32 -10.87
N VAL A 172 19.14 18.89 -10.09
CA VAL A 172 18.19 19.87 -10.66
C VAL A 172 17.87 21.06 -9.73
N PHE A 173 18.65 21.32 -8.67
CA PHE A 173 18.34 22.45 -7.77
C PHE A 173 19.19 23.72 -7.98
N GLY A 174 20.10 23.76 -8.97
CA GLY A 174 20.96 24.93 -9.21
C GLY A 174 20.37 26.05 -10.10
N GLY A 175 19.37 25.76 -10.94
CA GLY A 175 18.96 26.67 -12.02
C GLY A 175 17.96 27.76 -11.65
N LEU A 176 17.09 27.53 -10.66
CA LEU A 176 15.93 28.39 -10.42
C LEU A 176 16.30 29.74 -9.74
N ALA A 177 17.35 29.76 -8.91
CA ALA A 177 17.73 30.96 -8.15
C ALA A 177 18.29 32.10 -9.02
N LEU A 178 18.97 31.80 -10.13
CA LEU A 178 19.57 32.82 -11.00
C LEU A 178 18.54 33.55 -11.89
N VAL A 179 17.44 32.87 -12.26
CA VAL A 179 16.40 33.46 -13.13
C VAL A 179 15.57 34.51 -12.39
N VAL A 180 15.23 34.26 -11.12
CA VAL A 180 14.47 35.20 -10.29
C VAL A 180 15.29 36.47 -10.00
N LEU A 181 16.59 36.33 -9.72
CA LEU A 181 17.49 37.45 -9.47
C LEU A 181 17.69 38.34 -10.72
N GLY A 182 17.76 37.71 -11.90
CA GLY A 182 17.82 38.44 -13.17
C GLY A 182 16.56 39.25 -13.47
N LEU A 183 15.38 38.69 -13.23
CA LEU A 183 14.09 39.36 -13.49
C LEU A 183 13.86 40.57 -12.55
N VAL A 184 14.24 40.48 -11.28
CA VAL A 184 14.11 41.58 -10.32
C VAL A 184 15.04 42.76 -10.68
N ALA A 185 16.26 42.49 -11.17
CA ALA A 185 17.19 43.53 -11.59
C ALA A 185 16.69 44.30 -12.84
N ILE A 186 16.09 43.58 -13.80
CA ILE A 186 15.50 44.19 -15.00
C ILE A 186 14.30 45.05 -14.63
N PHE A 187 13.43 44.58 -13.72
CA PHE A 187 12.27 45.35 -13.26
C PHE A 187 12.66 46.65 -12.54
N ARG A 188 13.69 46.62 -11.68
CA ARG A 188 14.18 47.85 -11.02
C ARG A 188 14.74 48.87 -12.02
N ARG A 189 15.43 48.41 -13.08
CA ARG A 189 15.99 49.32 -14.10
C ARG A 189 14.89 50.01 -14.91
N MET A 190 13.76 49.36 -15.13
CA MET A 190 12.63 49.94 -15.86
C MET A 190 11.79 50.92 -15.05
N GLN A 191 11.82 50.86 -13.71
CA GLN A 191 11.07 51.77 -12.84
C GLN A 191 11.79 53.09 -12.53
N SER A 192 13.02 53.28 -13.01
CA SER A 192 13.84 54.46 -12.69
C SER A 192 13.84 55.67 -13.66
N PRO A 193 12.89 55.91 -14.60
CA PRO A 193 12.98 57.05 -15.51
C PRO A 193 12.41 58.39 -14.99
N ALA A 194 11.84 58.48 -13.79
CA ALA A 194 11.01 59.63 -13.38
C ALA A 194 11.70 60.75 -12.57
N GLN A 195 13.04 60.80 -12.48
CA GLN A 195 13.74 61.80 -11.61
C GLN A 195 14.71 62.73 -12.36
N ARG A 196 14.70 62.79 -13.70
CA ARG A 196 15.70 63.57 -14.47
C ARG A 196 15.20 64.86 -15.13
N GLU A 197 14.04 65.39 -14.72
CA GLU A 197 13.45 66.58 -15.35
C GLU A 197 13.08 67.69 -14.33
N LYS A 198 13.97 67.94 -13.37
CA LYS A 198 14.00 69.18 -12.57
C LYS A 198 15.46 69.54 -12.23
N SER A 199 16.17 70.15 -13.16
CA SER A 199 17.32 71.02 -12.91
C SER A 199 17.58 71.92 -14.10
#